data_AF-A0A967S982-F1
#
_entry.id   AF-A0A967S982-F1
#
_cell.length_a   1.000
_cell.length_b   1.000
_cell.length_c   1.000
_cell.angle_alpha   90.00
_cell.angle_beta   90.00
_cell.angle_gamma   90.00
#
_symmetry.space_group_name_H-M   'P 1'
#
loop_
_entity.id
_entity.type
_entity.pdbx_description
1 polymer ?
#
loop_
_entity_poly.entity_id
_entity_poly.type
_entity_poly.pdbx_seq_one_letter_code
_entity_poly.pdbx_strand_id
1 'polypeptide(L)'
;IAKQFVRLLEPPPRRRVKTFRSMTPGADPDPGEALATFQGQLADLRDLVERSRGLDLGKVRFGSPFARLLRLSLGSSFDIVLAHNRRHLWLIRELMSGEGFPG
;
A
#
# COMPACT_ATOMS: atom_id res chain seq x y z
N ILE A 1 -16.33 -7.35 0.91
CA ILE A 1 -15.31 -7.16 -0.15
C ILE A 1 -13.98 -6.69 0.43
N ALA A 2 -13.93 -5.54 1.12
CA ALA A 2 -12.69 -4.99 1.70
C ALA A 2 -11.88 -5.95 2.58
N LYS A 3 -12.48 -6.60 3.59
CA LYS A 3 -11.78 -7.55 4.47
C LYS A 3 -11.06 -8.69 3.73
N GLN A 4 -11.65 -9.21 2.64
CA GLN A 4 -11.00 -10.26 1.85
C GLN A 4 -9.81 -9.71 1.07
N PHE A 5 -9.92 -8.48 0.55
CA PHE A 5 -8.84 -7.82 -0.18
C PHE A 5 -7.67 -7.44 0.73
N VAL A 6 -7.97 -6.92 1.93
CA VAL A 6 -6.95 -6.64 2.96
C VAL A 6 -6.21 -7.93 3.33
N ARG A 7 -6.91 -9.05 3.54
CA ARG A 7 -6.29 -10.36 3.82
C ARG A 7 -5.37 -10.86 2.71
N LEU A 8 -5.63 -10.52 1.45
CA LEU A 8 -4.76 -10.85 0.33
C LEU A 8 -3.47 -10.01 0.33
N LEU A 9 -3.55 -8.81 0.91
CA LEU A 9 -2.44 -7.87 1.01
C LEU A 9 -1.61 -8.08 2.26
N GLU A 10 -2.15 -8.63 3.34
CA GLU A 10 -1.36 -8.91 4.55
C GLU A 10 -0.23 -9.93 4.28
N PRO A 11 0.94 -9.74 4.90
CA PRO A 11 1.99 -10.75 4.89
C PRO A 11 1.65 -11.95 5.82
N PRO A 12 2.17 -13.15 5.54
CA PRO A 12 2.96 -13.50 4.35
C PRO A 12 2.06 -13.61 3.10
N PRO A 13 2.55 -13.14 1.94
CA PRO A 13 1.78 -13.16 0.71
C PRO A 13 1.54 -14.59 0.23
N ARG A 14 0.28 -15.01 0.23
CA ARG A 14 -0.10 -16.37 -0.21
C ARG A 14 -0.04 -16.60 -1.72
N ARG A 15 0.02 -15.52 -2.51
CA ARG A 15 0.05 -15.56 -3.97
C ARG A 15 0.98 -14.48 -4.53
N ARG A 16 1.69 -14.85 -5.60
CA ARG A 16 2.43 -13.90 -6.44
C ARG A 16 1.45 -13.22 -7.38
N VAL A 17 1.54 -11.90 -7.47
CA VAL A 17 0.71 -11.07 -8.35
C VAL A 17 1.65 -10.28 -9.23
N LYS A 18 1.41 -10.28 -10.55
CA LYS A 18 2.21 -9.51 -11.49
C LYS A 18 1.89 -8.02 -11.32
N THR A 19 2.93 -7.19 -11.23
CA THR A 19 2.80 -5.73 -11.22
C THR A 19 2.14 -5.25 -12.51
N PHE A 20 1.23 -4.30 -12.41
CA PHE A 20 0.64 -3.66 -13.59
C PHE A 20 1.71 -2.86 -14.33
N ARG A 21 1.67 -2.86 -15.67
CA ARG A 21 2.68 -2.15 -16.49
C ARG A 21 2.80 -0.67 -16.12
N SER A 22 1.69 -0.02 -15.81
CA SER A 22 1.64 1.38 -15.37
C SER A 22 2.25 1.66 -13.99
N MET A 23 2.57 0.62 -13.22
CA MET A 23 3.18 0.70 -11.89
C MET A 23 4.63 0.19 -11.90
N THR A 24 5.21 -0.01 -13.09
CA THR A 24 6.62 -0.38 -13.20
C THR A 24 7.47 0.89 -13.05
N PRO A 25 8.44 0.93 -12.12
CA PRO A 25 9.36 2.06 -12.02
C PRO A 25 10.13 2.29 -13.33
N GLY A 26 10.66 3.51 -13.50
CA GLY A 26 11.61 3.80 -14.58
C GLY A 26 12.88 2.95 -14.49
N ALA A 27 13.74 3.04 -15.51
CA ALA A 27 14.92 2.19 -15.63
C ALA A 27 15.95 2.38 -14.49
N ASP A 28 16.01 3.56 -13.88
CA ASP A 28 16.96 3.88 -12.81
C ASP A 28 16.32 4.88 -11.82
N PRO A 29 15.48 4.41 -10.88
CA PRO A 29 14.84 5.28 -9.91
C PRO A 29 15.85 5.73 -8.84
N ASP A 30 15.91 7.02 -8.54
CA ASP A 30 16.72 7.55 -7.44
C ASP A 30 16.21 7.00 -6.08
N PRO A 31 17.02 6.23 -5.33
CA PRO A 31 16.63 5.72 -4.02
C PRO A 31 16.28 6.84 -3.01
N GLY A 32 16.97 7.98 -3.09
CA GLY A 32 16.73 9.12 -2.22
C GLY A 32 15.35 9.75 -2.46
N GLU A 33 15.03 10.02 -3.72
CA GLU A 33 13.72 10.51 -4.14
C GLU A 33 12.60 9.52 -3.79
N ALA A 34 12.82 8.22 -4.02
CA ALA A 34 11.83 7.19 -3.71
C ALA A 34 11.54 7.12 -2.20
N LEU A 35 12.57 7.21 -1.36
CA LEU A 35 12.43 7.22 0.10
C LEU A 35 11.71 8.49 0.58
N ALA A 36 12.10 9.66 0.08
CA ALA A 36 11.46 10.93 0.42
C ALA A 36 9.97 10.92 0.05
N THR A 37 9.65 10.43 -1.15
CA THR A 37 8.26 10.27 -1.62
C THR A 37 7.48 9.34 -0.70
N PHE A 38 8.05 8.19 -0.33
CA PHE A 38 7.40 7.24 0.57
C PHE A 38 7.13 7.84 1.96
N GLN A 39 8.09 8.58 2.52
CA GLN A 39 7.93 9.26 3.80
C GLN A 39 6.84 10.35 3.75
N GLY A 40 6.80 11.13 2.67
CA GLY A 40 5.73 12.12 2.43
C GLY A 40 4.35 11.46 2.39
N GLN A 41 4.20 10.36 1.66
CA GLN A 41 2.95 9.61 1.59
C GLN A 41 2.50 9.05 2.95
N LEU A 42 3.44 8.62 3.81
CA LEU A 42 3.12 8.18 5.17
C LEU A 42 2.67 9.36 6.06
N ALA A 43 3.24 10.55 5.89
CA ALA A 43 2.80 11.76 6.58
C ALA A 43 1.38 12.15 6.13
N ASP A 44 1.12 12.17 4.83
CA ASP A 44 -0.22 12.45 4.27
C ASP A 44 -1.28 11.45 4.79
N LEU A 45 -0.91 10.16 4.85
CA LEU A 45 -1.78 9.12 5.38
C LEU A 45 -2.12 9.37 6.86
N ARG A 46 -1.12 9.73 7.68
CA ARG A 46 -1.32 10.07 9.09
C ARG A 46 -2.27 11.26 9.24
N ASP A 47 -2.07 12.31 8.44
CA ASP A 47 -2.90 13.51 8.49
C ASP A 47 -4.33 13.25 8.00
N LEU A 48 -4.51 12.34 7.03
CA LEU A 48 -5.83 11.86 6.62
C LEU A 48 -6.54 11.08 7.73
N VAL A 49 -5.83 10.21 8.43
CA VAL A 49 -6.37 9.46 9.57
C VAL A 49 -6.79 10.43 10.68
N GLU A 50 -5.96 11.43 11.00
CA GLU A 50 -6.28 12.43 12.02
C GLU A 50 -7.52 13.25 11.66
N ARG A 51 -7.60 13.75 10.42
CA ARG A 51 -8.78 14.49 9.93
C ARG A 51 -10.05 13.64 9.83
N SER A 52 -9.92 12.32 9.81
CA SER A 52 -11.06 11.41 9.75
C SER A 52 -11.71 11.14 11.12
N ARG A 53 -11.13 11.68 12.22
CA ARG A 53 -11.71 11.54 13.56
C ARG A 53 -13.15 12.06 13.60
N GLY A 54 -14.03 11.25 14.19
CA GLY A 54 -15.46 11.53 14.28
C GLY A 54 -16.27 11.17 13.03
N LEU A 55 -15.63 10.76 11.92
CA LEU A 55 -16.34 10.25 10.74
C LEU A 55 -16.68 8.77 10.89
N ASP A 56 -17.84 8.38 10.36
CA ASP A 56 -18.14 6.96 10.10
C ASP A 56 -17.36 6.50 8.85
N LEU A 57 -16.19 5.91 9.09
CA LEU A 57 -15.26 5.47 8.04
C LEU A 57 -15.86 4.42 7.09
N GLY A 58 -16.94 3.73 7.49
CA GLY A 58 -17.65 2.76 6.65
C GLY A 58 -18.63 3.42 5.67
N LYS A 59 -19.18 4.60 6.04
CA LYS A 59 -20.16 5.36 5.25
C LYS A 59 -19.51 6.34 4.26
N VAL A 60 -18.36 6.91 4.59
CA VAL A 60 -17.63 7.79 3.66
C VAL A 60 -17.01 6.94 2.55
N ARG A 61 -17.42 7.16 1.29
CA ARG A 61 -16.98 6.35 0.14
C ARG A 61 -16.54 7.17 -1.06
N PHE A 62 -15.44 6.77 -1.67
CA PHE A 62 -14.89 7.38 -2.88
C PHE A 62 -14.65 6.36 -3.99
N GLY A 63 -14.52 6.83 -5.23
CA GLY A 63 -14.21 5.98 -6.38
C GLY A 63 -12.74 5.55 -6.37
N SER A 64 -12.46 4.29 -6.65
CA SER A 64 -11.09 3.79 -6.69
C SER A 64 -10.34 4.36 -7.90
N PRO A 65 -9.09 4.86 -7.73
CA PRO A 65 -8.27 5.31 -8.86
C PRO A 65 -7.88 4.16 -9.79
N PHE A 66 -7.95 2.91 -9.32
CA PHE A 66 -7.55 1.72 -10.08
C PHE A 66 -8.71 1.01 -10.78
N ALA A 67 -9.95 1.31 -10.39
CA ALA A 67 -11.14 0.73 -11.00
C ALA A 67 -12.33 1.68 -10.88
N ARG A 68 -12.73 2.28 -12.00
CA ARG A 68 -13.80 3.31 -12.07
C ARG A 68 -15.13 2.88 -11.44
N LEU A 69 -15.46 1.58 -11.49
CA LEU A 69 -16.70 1.02 -10.94
C LEU A 69 -16.60 0.63 -9.46
N LEU A 70 -15.39 0.60 -8.90
CA LEU A 70 -15.16 0.17 -7.52
C LEU A 70 -15.25 1.39 -6.59
N ARG A 71 -16.23 1.39 -5.68
CA ARG A 71 -16.30 2.36 -4.58
C ARG A 71 -15.75 1.75 -3.30
N LEU A 72 -14.76 2.41 -2.70
CA LEU A 72 -14.14 2.00 -1.45
C LEU A 72 -14.63 2.89 -0.30
N SER A 73 -14.82 2.29 0.87
CA SER A 73 -15.01 3.09 2.10
C SER A 73 -13.67 3.63 2.57
N LEU A 74 -13.68 4.75 3.28
CA LEU A 74 -12.45 5.37 3.80
C LEU A 74 -11.68 4.40 4.70
N GLY A 75 -12.38 3.70 5.61
CA GLY A 75 -11.76 2.71 6.49
C GLY A 75 -11.13 1.54 5.73
N SER A 76 -11.83 1.02 4.70
CA SER A 76 -11.27 -0.03 3.85
C SER A 76 -10.02 0.42 3.11
N SER A 77 -9.97 1.67 2.66
CA SER A 77 -8.81 2.21 1.96
C SER A 77 -7.61 2.36 2.89
N PHE A 78 -7.80 2.79 4.13
CA PHE A 78 -6.74 2.80 5.14
C PHE A 78 -6.20 1.39 5.41
N ASP A 79 -7.09 0.41 5.63
CA ASP A 79 -6.67 -0.98 5.85
C ASP A 79 -5.85 -1.52 4.67
N ILE A 80 -6.27 -1.22 3.44
CA ILE A 80 -5.58 -1.63 2.21
C ILE A 80 -4.17 -1.05 2.15
N VAL A 81 -4.02 0.26 2.35
CA VAL A 81 -2.71 0.94 2.28
C VAL A 81 -1.78 0.42 3.37
N LEU A 82 -2.27 0.26 4.60
CA LEU A 82 -1.46 -0.23 5.72
C LEU A 82 -1.02 -1.68 5.50
N ALA A 83 -1.91 -2.57 5.05
CA ALA A 83 -1.56 -3.95 4.74
C ALA A 83 -0.56 -4.03 3.58
N HIS A 84 -0.74 -3.20 2.55
CA HIS A 84 0.18 -3.11 1.42
C HIS A 84 1.59 -2.69 1.85
N ASN A 85 1.71 -1.67 2.69
CA ASN A 85 3.02 -1.22 3.22
C ASN A 85 3.69 -2.31 4.06
N ARG A 86 2.93 -3.00 4.93
CA ARG A 86 3.46 -4.15 5.70
C ARG A 86 4.01 -5.25 4.80
N ARG A 87 3.29 -5.58 3.72
CA ARG A 87 3.74 -6.59 2.75
C ARG A 87 5.01 -6.17 2.03
N HIS A 88 5.16 -4.90 1.65
CA HIS A 88 6.39 -4.42 1.03
C HIS A 88 7.58 -4.54 1.99
N LEU A 89 7.42 -4.14 3.25
CA LEU A 89 8.47 -4.30 4.26
C LEU A 89 8.82 -5.78 4.49
N TRP A 90 7.82 -6.67 4.46
CA TRP A 90 8.07 -8.11 4.55
C TRP A 90 8.88 -8.62 3.35
N LEU A 91 8.49 -8.27 2.12
CA LEU A 91 9.20 -8.68 0.90
C LEU A 91 10.65 -8.17 0.88
N ILE A 92 10.90 -6.95 1.35
CA ILE A 92 12.25 -6.39 1.47
C ILE A 92 13.09 -7.20 2.45
N ARG A 93 12.54 -7.53 3.64
CA ARG A 93 13.25 -8.36 4.63
C ARG A 93 13.58 -9.75 4.08
N GLU A 94 12.65 -10.37 3.37
CA GLU A 94 12.90 -11.67 2.73
C GLU A 94 14.02 -11.57 1.70
N LEU A 95 14.01 -10.52 0.86
CA LEU A 95 15.07 -10.26 -0.11
C LEU A 95 16.43 -10.09 0.58
N MET A 96 16.48 -9.28 1.64
CA MET A 96 17.70 -9.02 2.42
C MET A 96 18.21 -10.27 3.16
N SER A 97 17.31 -11.20 3.51
CA SER A 97 17.68 -12.47 4.14
C SER A 97 18.17 -13.55 3.16
N GLY A 98 18.01 -13.31 1.86
CA GLY A 98 18.43 -14.25 0.83
C GLY A 98 19.94 -14.29 0.64
N GLU A 99 20.47 -15.47 0.30
CA GLU A 99 21.88 -15.61 -0.09
C GLU A 99 22.23 -14.68 -1.26
N GLY A 100 23.30 -13.89 -1.10
CA GLY A 100 23.79 -12.98 -2.14
C GLY A 100 23.29 -11.54 -2.08
N PHE A 101 22.47 -11.16 -1.09
CA PHE A 101 22.16 -9.75 -0.86
C PHE A 101 23.38 -9.03 -0.23
N PRO A 102 23.88 -7.91 -0.81
CA PRO A 102 24.98 -7.16 -0.22
C PRO A 102 24.51 -6.48 1.08
N GLY A 103 25.19 -6.78 2.18
CA GLY A 103 24.94 -6.19 3.49
C GLY A 103 25.39 -4.74 3.61
#